data_AF-A0AA37QDN1-F1
#
_entry.id   AF-A0AA37QDN1-F1
#
_cell.length_a   1.000
_cell.length_b   1.000
_cell.length_c   1.000
_cell.angle_alpha   90.00
_cell.angle_beta   90.00
_cell.angle_gamma   90.00
#
_symmetry.space_group_name_H-M   'P 1'
#
loop_
_entity.id
_entity.type
_entity.pdbx_description
1 polymer ?
#
loop_
_entity_poly.entity_id
_entity_poly.type
_entity_poly.pdbx_seq_one_letter_code
_entity_poly.pdbx_strand_id
1 'polypeptide(L)'
;MPRLAVATLALLACGPTGPVERYGFITRLGRDTVAVESVTRRGNDVTVDAIDRFPRVRRRHAEITLGDDGGIRRLVVEIHTPSEPARQRDRRVEAVVTRDSVHVTKRDDSTAIRRDFATGGATAMAHVPQSYALYELYFGAALRRAAAEGRTAGDTVQLRQFYIDREFDRFPLHHGVVRLLPGGRVEIMHDWLSGTGEATLDSAGRLLRYSGARTTYDVTVERLPTPPDIAPIAEWFAALEAQGGARQLSVRDTVRASIGNATFTVDYGRPLARGRVLLGNLIPYDRVWRTGANAATQLTTSAPITLAGLAVPAGTYTLWTIPRARGVELIVNRQTGQWGTGYGPAHDLGRAPMTSDTLATPVEQFTIAIDAIDARRGTLAMSWGPFRWTAPIEVR
;
A
#
# COMPACT_ATOMS: atom_id res chain seq x y z
N MET A 1 52.02 -53.61 -19.86
CA MET A 1 50.64 -53.10 -19.72
C MET A 1 50.61 -52.08 -18.59
N PRO A 2 50.55 -50.76 -18.86
CA PRO A 2 50.50 -49.75 -17.81
C PRO A 2 49.05 -49.58 -17.32
N ARG A 3 48.86 -49.50 -16.00
CA ARG A 3 47.57 -49.21 -15.37
C ARG A 3 47.30 -47.71 -15.42
N LEU A 4 46.24 -47.28 -16.10
CA LEU A 4 45.70 -45.93 -16.01
C LEU A 4 45.08 -45.73 -14.62
N ALA A 5 45.58 -44.77 -13.86
CA ALA A 5 44.90 -44.21 -12.71
C ALA A 5 43.96 -43.09 -13.19
N VAL A 6 42.65 -43.30 -13.04
CA VAL A 6 41.64 -42.27 -13.28
C VAL A 6 41.59 -41.39 -12.04
N ALA A 7 42.05 -40.13 -12.17
CA ALA A 7 41.90 -39.12 -11.14
C ALA A 7 40.49 -38.53 -11.22
N THR A 8 39.67 -38.81 -10.20
CA THR A 8 38.34 -38.22 -10.04
C THR A 8 38.51 -36.77 -9.56
N LEU A 9 38.30 -35.80 -10.44
CA LEU A 9 38.20 -34.39 -10.05
C LEU A 9 36.88 -34.19 -9.29
N ALA A 10 36.96 -34.02 -7.97
CA ALA A 10 35.84 -33.55 -7.17
C ALA A 10 35.68 -32.03 -7.40
N LEU A 11 34.69 -31.64 -8.20
CA LEU A 11 34.21 -30.26 -8.28
C LEU A 11 33.57 -29.89 -6.93
N LEU A 12 34.32 -29.24 -6.06
CA LEU A 12 33.78 -28.52 -4.91
C LEU A 12 32.94 -27.36 -5.44
N ALA A 13 31.62 -27.56 -5.52
CA ALA A 13 30.69 -26.47 -5.70
C ALA A 13 30.82 -25.54 -4.48
N CYS A 14 31.39 -24.34 -4.67
CA CYS A 14 31.39 -23.29 -3.66
C CYS A 14 29.94 -22.94 -3.31
N GLY A 15 29.43 -23.50 -2.22
CA GLY A 15 28.18 -23.06 -1.63
C GLY A 15 28.30 -21.62 -1.13
N PRO A 16 27.17 -20.91 -0.94
CA PRO A 16 27.17 -19.52 -0.48
C PRO A 16 27.98 -19.37 0.82
N THR A 17 29.04 -18.57 0.75
CA THR A 17 29.97 -18.30 1.85
C THR A 17 29.48 -17.12 2.68
N GLY A 18 29.28 -17.31 3.98
CA GLY A 18 28.96 -16.23 4.92
C GLY A 18 28.11 -16.70 6.11
N PRO A 19 28.05 -15.91 7.20
CA PRO A 19 27.17 -16.20 8.32
C PRO A 19 25.70 -16.15 7.87
N VAL A 20 24.87 -17.01 8.47
CA VAL A 20 23.42 -17.02 8.22
C VAL A 20 22.77 -15.96 9.08
N GLU A 21 22.12 -14.99 8.43
CA GLU A 21 21.26 -14.02 9.09
C GLU A 21 19.83 -14.53 9.06
N ARG A 22 19.13 -14.45 10.21
CA ARG A 22 17.70 -14.78 10.32
C ARG A 22 16.98 -13.66 11.04
N TYR A 23 15.86 -13.23 10.49
CA TYR A 23 15.06 -12.14 11.03
C TYR A 23 13.65 -12.20 10.44
N GLY A 24 12.78 -11.27 10.83
CA GLY A 24 11.46 -11.15 10.22
C GLY A 24 11.00 -9.72 10.10
N PHE A 25 9.81 -9.55 9.55
CA PHE A 25 9.07 -8.28 9.58
C PHE A 25 7.64 -8.53 10.04
N ILE A 26 7.13 -7.60 10.83
CA ILE A 26 5.70 -7.52 11.14
C ILE A 26 5.15 -6.23 10.58
N THR A 27 4.11 -6.36 9.76
CA THR A 27 3.40 -5.23 9.16
C THR A 27 2.05 -5.07 9.84
N ARG A 28 1.76 -3.85 10.29
CA ARG A 28 0.51 -3.52 10.95
C ARG A 28 -0.22 -2.36 10.29
N LEU A 29 -1.54 -2.46 10.24
CA LEU A 29 -2.44 -1.35 9.92
C LEU A 29 -3.12 -0.90 11.21
N GLY A 30 -2.60 0.14 11.86
CA GLY A 30 -2.95 0.42 13.26
C GLY A 30 -2.55 -0.75 14.16
N ARG A 31 -3.48 -1.26 14.98
CA ARG A 31 -3.24 -2.42 15.85
C ARG A 31 -3.30 -3.79 15.15
N ASP A 32 -3.75 -3.83 13.90
CA ASP A 32 -4.00 -5.07 13.19
C ASP A 32 -2.76 -5.56 12.47
N THR A 33 -2.29 -6.77 12.77
CA THR A 33 -1.30 -7.46 11.94
C THR A 33 -1.90 -7.81 10.59
N VAL A 34 -1.29 -7.34 9.50
CA VAL A 34 -1.78 -7.54 8.12
C VAL A 34 -0.81 -8.33 7.25
N ALA A 35 0.47 -8.34 7.59
CA ALA A 35 1.46 -9.22 6.98
C ALA A 35 2.58 -9.56 7.97
N VAL A 36 3.18 -10.74 7.77
CA VAL A 36 4.33 -11.22 8.53
C VAL A 36 5.29 -11.89 7.56
N GLU A 37 6.58 -11.61 7.72
CA GLU A 37 7.67 -12.17 6.91
C GLU A 37 8.71 -12.81 7.82
N SER A 38 9.24 -13.94 7.39
CA SER A 38 10.40 -14.63 7.94
C SER A 38 11.48 -14.68 6.86
N VAL A 39 12.68 -14.24 7.19
CA VAL A 39 13.77 -14.07 6.23
C VAL A 39 14.99 -14.84 6.70
N THR A 40 15.58 -15.60 5.78
CA THR A 40 16.90 -16.20 5.93
C THR A 40 17.80 -15.66 4.83
N ARG A 41 18.95 -15.09 5.20
CA ARG A 41 19.94 -14.58 4.26
C ARG A 41 21.29 -15.24 4.49
N ARG A 42 21.94 -15.66 3.40
CA ARG A 42 23.32 -16.15 3.38
C ARG A 42 24.05 -15.54 2.19
N GLY A 43 24.83 -14.48 2.45
CA GLY A 43 25.49 -13.73 1.39
C GLY A 43 24.50 -13.07 0.42
N ASN A 44 24.53 -13.51 -0.84
CA ASN A 44 23.66 -13.04 -1.92
C ASN A 44 22.39 -13.87 -2.09
N ASP A 45 22.23 -14.97 -1.36
CA ASP A 45 21.02 -15.78 -1.38
C ASP A 45 20.11 -15.39 -0.22
N VAL A 46 18.84 -15.13 -0.54
CA VAL A 46 17.80 -14.73 0.42
C VAL A 46 16.55 -15.57 0.19
N THR A 47 16.04 -16.17 1.26
CA THR A 47 14.76 -16.86 1.27
C THR A 47 13.78 -16.08 2.13
N VAL A 48 12.55 -15.90 1.66
CA VAL A 48 11.48 -15.21 2.37
C VAL A 48 10.23 -16.07 2.40
N ASP A 49 9.79 -16.44 3.60
CA ASP A 49 8.46 -16.98 3.83
C ASP A 49 7.56 -15.85 4.34
N ALA A 50 6.43 -15.62 3.66
CA ALA A 50 5.57 -14.49 3.95
C ALA A 50 4.09 -14.89 3.94
N ILE A 51 3.32 -14.17 4.75
CA ILE A 51 1.86 -14.25 4.77
C ILE A 51 1.28 -12.84 4.83
N ASP A 52 0.32 -12.54 3.94
CA ASP A 52 -0.51 -11.35 4.03
C ASP A 52 -2.00 -11.70 3.97
N ARG A 53 -2.86 -10.79 4.43
CA ARG A 53 -4.32 -10.94 4.38
C ARG A 53 -5.03 -9.79 3.66
N PHE A 54 -4.42 -9.26 2.59
CA PHE A 54 -4.94 -8.09 1.90
C PHE A 54 -4.95 -8.20 0.37
N PRO A 55 -6.13 -8.20 -0.30
CA PRO A 55 -7.48 -8.33 0.23
C PRO A 55 -7.84 -9.78 0.60
N ARG A 56 -6.96 -10.73 0.25
CA ARG A 56 -7.09 -12.16 0.52
C ARG A 56 -5.88 -12.67 1.26
N VAL A 57 -6.05 -13.78 1.97
CA VAL A 57 -4.94 -14.52 2.55
C VAL A 57 -4.05 -15.07 1.44
N ARG A 58 -2.78 -14.68 1.44
CA ARG A 58 -1.76 -15.14 0.49
C ARG A 58 -0.51 -15.55 1.23
N ARG A 59 -0.14 -16.82 1.08
CA ARG A 59 1.17 -17.34 1.49
C ARG A 59 2.13 -17.18 0.33
N ARG A 60 3.36 -16.76 0.60
CA ARG A 60 4.43 -16.71 -0.39
C ARG A 60 5.69 -17.35 0.14
N HIS A 61 6.35 -18.11 -0.71
CA HIS A 61 7.73 -18.53 -0.53
C HIS A 61 8.55 -17.91 -1.64
N ALA A 62 9.59 -17.16 -1.31
CA ALA A 62 10.46 -16.52 -2.29
C ALA A 62 11.91 -16.94 -2.14
N GLU A 63 12.54 -17.33 -3.25
CA GLU A 63 13.97 -17.54 -3.36
C GLU A 63 14.57 -16.43 -4.23
N ILE A 64 15.58 -15.76 -3.69
CA ILE A 64 16.14 -14.54 -4.27
C ILE A 64 17.66 -14.66 -4.33
N THR A 65 18.23 -14.45 -5.50
CA THR A 65 19.67 -14.31 -5.69
C THR A 65 19.99 -12.87 -6.09
N LEU A 66 20.89 -12.25 -5.35
CA LEU A 66 21.36 -10.88 -5.57
C LEU A 66 22.59 -10.83 -6.47
N GLY A 67 22.69 -9.76 -7.27
CA GLY A 67 23.92 -9.39 -7.96
C GLY A 67 24.89 -8.62 -7.06
N ASP A 68 26.09 -8.35 -7.57
CA ASP A 68 27.14 -7.62 -6.85
C ASP A 68 26.74 -6.15 -6.56
N ASP A 69 25.86 -5.59 -7.38
CA ASP A 69 25.24 -4.28 -7.19
C ASP A 69 24.17 -4.28 -6.07
N GLY A 70 23.89 -5.43 -5.47
CA GLY A 70 22.86 -5.64 -4.46
C GLY A 70 21.44 -5.72 -5.02
N GLY A 71 21.26 -5.56 -6.34
CA GLY A 71 19.98 -5.72 -7.01
C GLY A 71 19.58 -7.20 -7.13
N ILE A 72 18.28 -7.46 -7.35
CA ILE A 72 17.80 -8.81 -7.64
C ILE A 72 18.37 -9.24 -8.99
N ARG A 73 19.01 -10.42 -9.06
CA ARG A 73 19.41 -11.09 -10.32
C ARG A 73 18.41 -12.16 -10.71
N ARG A 74 17.90 -12.89 -9.72
CA ARG A 74 16.85 -13.90 -9.86
C ARG A 74 15.90 -13.83 -8.69
N LEU A 75 14.59 -13.91 -8.97
CA LEU A 75 13.52 -13.97 -8.00
C LEU A 75 12.57 -15.09 -8.42
N VAL A 76 12.39 -16.09 -7.58
CA VAL A 76 11.33 -17.10 -7.71
C VAL A 76 10.35 -16.87 -6.57
N VAL A 77 9.06 -16.80 -6.88
CA VAL A 77 7.99 -16.68 -5.87
C VAL A 77 6.93 -17.72 -6.13
N GLU A 78 6.71 -18.58 -5.15
CA GLU A 78 5.56 -19.46 -5.07
C GLU A 78 4.48 -18.75 -4.26
N ILE A 79 3.25 -18.72 -4.77
CA ILE A 79 2.12 -17.99 -4.19
C ILE A 79 0.98 -18.98 -4.03
N HIS A 80 0.46 -19.09 -2.81
CA HIS A 80 -0.71 -19.89 -2.47
C HIS A 80 -1.81 -19.00 -1.90
N THR A 81 -2.99 -19.03 -2.51
CA THR A 81 -4.16 -18.22 -2.11
C THR A 81 -5.36 -19.12 -1.79
N PRO A 82 -5.55 -19.56 -0.52
CA PRO A 82 -6.50 -20.60 -0.16
C PRO A 82 -7.94 -20.39 -0.66
N SER A 83 -8.42 -19.14 -0.65
CA SER A 83 -9.79 -18.79 -1.06
C SER A 83 -10.02 -18.74 -2.57
N GLU A 84 -9.02 -19.02 -3.39
CA GLU A 84 -9.16 -19.04 -4.84
C GLU A 84 -9.62 -20.40 -5.38
N PRO A 85 -10.27 -20.43 -6.57
CA PRO A 85 -10.58 -21.67 -7.27
C PRO A 85 -9.33 -22.54 -7.42
N ALA A 86 -9.47 -23.87 -7.32
CA ALA A 86 -8.35 -24.81 -7.29
C ALA A 86 -7.29 -24.53 -8.37
N ARG A 87 -7.71 -24.36 -9.64
CA ARG A 87 -6.81 -24.10 -10.78
C ARG A 87 -6.06 -22.76 -10.75
N GLN A 88 -6.43 -21.86 -9.84
CA GLN A 88 -5.82 -20.54 -9.68
C GLN A 88 -5.10 -20.40 -8.34
N ARG A 89 -5.27 -21.37 -7.43
CA ARG A 89 -4.84 -21.27 -6.04
C ARG A 89 -3.33 -21.14 -5.90
N ASP A 90 -2.62 -21.87 -6.74
CA ASP A 90 -1.17 -21.96 -6.74
C ASP A 90 -0.60 -21.30 -7.99
N ARG A 91 0.45 -20.49 -7.79
CA ARG A 91 1.15 -19.79 -8.86
C ARG A 91 2.65 -19.80 -8.57
N ARG A 92 3.43 -19.96 -9.62
CA ARG A 92 4.88 -19.77 -9.58
C ARG A 92 5.29 -18.65 -10.52
N VAL A 93 6.05 -17.70 -10.00
CA VAL A 93 6.59 -16.58 -10.78
C VAL A 93 8.10 -16.61 -10.70
N GLU A 94 8.76 -16.43 -11.84
CA GLU A 94 10.21 -16.34 -11.93
C GLU A 94 10.58 -15.08 -12.70
N ALA A 95 11.42 -14.24 -12.11
CA ALA A 95 11.98 -13.06 -12.74
C ALA A 95 13.51 -13.20 -12.80
N VAL A 96 14.05 -13.09 -14.01
CA VAL A 96 15.50 -13.03 -14.27
C VAL A 96 15.83 -11.61 -14.71
N VAL A 97 16.64 -10.92 -13.93
CA VAL A 97 16.95 -9.50 -14.10
C VAL A 97 18.36 -9.37 -14.62
N THR A 98 18.56 -8.84 -15.82
CA THR A 98 19.87 -8.44 -16.33
C THR A 98 20.16 -6.98 -15.98
N ARG A 99 21.29 -6.45 -16.45
CA ARG A 99 21.61 -5.02 -16.29
C ARG A 99 20.51 -4.13 -16.87
N ASP A 100 19.99 -4.48 -18.05
CA ASP A 100 19.13 -3.61 -18.85
C ASP A 100 17.72 -4.15 -19.08
N SER A 101 17.42 -5.37 -18.59
CA SER A 101 16.13 -6.03 -18.81
C SER A 101 15.68 -6.88 -17.62
N VAL A 102 14.37 -7.14 -17.56
CA VAL A 102 13.77 -8.17 -16.71
C VAL A 102 12.97 -9.12 -17.58
N HIS A 103 13.18 -10.42 -17.39
CA HIS A 103 12.44 -11.50 -18.04
C HIS A 103 11.58 -12.21 -16.98
N VAL A 104 10.26 -12.08 -17.07
CA VAL A 104 9.31 -12.64 -16.11
C VAL A 104 8.56 -13.81 -16.75
N THR A 105 8.52 -14.94 -16.07
CA THR A 105 7.69 -16.09 -16.41
C THR A 105 6.74 -16.37 -15.25
N LYS A 106 5.44 -16.35 -15.51
CA LYS A 106 4.39 -16.76 -14.57
C LYS A 106 3.79 -18.08 -15.03
N ARG A 107 3.57 -19.00 -14.10
CA ARG A 107 2.90 -20.28 -14.34
C ARG A 107 1.80 -20.51 -13.32
N ASP A 108 0.66 -20.97 -13.80
CA ASP A 108 -0.39 -21.62 -13.01
C ASP A 108 -0.66 -23.03 -13.59
N ASP A 109 -1.67 -23.72 -13.06
CA ASP A 109 -2.02 -25.10 -13.47
C ASP A 109 -2.34 -25.25 -14.96
N SER A 110 -2.66 -24.15 -15.65
CA SER A 110 -3.23 -24.18 -17.01
C SER A 110 -2.45 -23.38 -18.03
N THR A 111 -1.65 -22.40 -17.61
CA THR A 111 -1.02 -21.44 -18.50
C THR A 111 0.38 -21.03 -18.02
N ALA A 112 1.25 -20.75 -18.99
CA ALA A 112 2.54 -20.13 -18.76
C ALA A 112 2.60 -18.84 -19.59
N ILE A 113 2.87 -17.71 -18.93
CA ILE A 113 2.89 -16.39 -19.57
C ILE A 113 4.27 -15.78 -19.35
N ARG A 114 4.85 -15.23 -20.42
CA ARG A 114 6.17 -14.61 -20.43
C ARG A 114 6.08 -13.14 -20.80
N ARG A 115 6.89 -12.31 -20.14
CA ARG A 115 7.00 -10.87 -20.38
C ARG A 115 8.42 -10.41 -20.19
N ASP A 116 8.84 -9.50 -21.06
CA ASP A 116 10.14 -8.88 -21.00
C ASP A 116 9.97 -7.37 -20.87
N PHE A 117 10.80 -6.76 -20.03
CA PHE A 117 10.77 -5.32 -19.81
C PHE A 117 12.17 -4.75 -19.85
N ALA A 118 12.35 -3.61 -20.53
CA ALA A 118 13.60 -2.87 -20.49
C ALA A 118 13.67 -2.02 -19.21
N THR A 119 14.75 -2.16 -18.44
CA THR A 119 15.01 -1.32 -17.27
C THR A 119 15.83 -0.09 -17.64
N GLY A 120 16.57 -0.13 -18.75
CA GLY A 120 17.47 0.95 -19.16
C GLY A 120 18.58 1.21 -18.14
N GLY A 121 19.11 0.13 -17.55
CA GLY A 121 20.17 0.19 -16.55
C GLY A 121 19.71 0.61 -15.15
N ALA A 122 18.43 0.89 -14.92
CA ALA A 122 17.88 1.22 -13.61
C ALA A 122 17.59 -0.05 -12.77
N THR A 123 17.62 0.08 -11.45
CA THR A 123 17.44 -1.06 -10.54
C THR A 123 16.02 -1.61 -10.66
N ALA A 124 15.90 -2.91 -10.96
CA ALA A 124 14.61 -3.57 -11.09
C ALA A 124 13.94 -3.77 -9.73
N MET A 125 12.63 -3.52 -9.68
CA MET A 125 11.81 -3.62 -8.47
C MET A 125 10.59 -4.50 -8.76
N ALA A 126 10.55 -5.71 -8.21
CA ALA A 126 9.34 -6.52 -8.23
C ALA A 126 8.31 -5.91 -7.26
N HIS A 127 7.15 -5.53 -7.76
CA HIS A 127 6.02 -5.12 -6.94
C HIS A 127 5.35 -6.34 -6.32
N VAL A 128 5.59 -6.54 -5.03
CA VAL A 128 4.90 -7.51 -4.19
C VAL A 128 4.26 -6.77 -3.03
N PRO A 129 2.92 -6.67 -3.00
CA PRO A 129 2.24 -5.98 -1.91
C PRO A 129 2.64 -6.56 -0.55
N GLN A 130 2.93 -5.66 0.40
CA GLN A 130 3.29 -6.01 1.78
C GLN A 130 4.56 -6.86 1.96
N SER A 131 5.47 -6.87 0.99
CA SER A 131 6.80 -7.49 1.19
C SER A 131 7.88 -6.45 1.47
N TYR A 132 8.22 -6.30 2.74
CA TYR A 132 9.25 -5.38 3.22
C TYR A 132 10.63 -6.01 3.24
N ALA A 133 10.72 -7.34 3.20
CA ALA A 133 11.96 -8.02 2.86
C ALA A 133 12.48 -7.58 1.48
N LEU A 134 11.61 -7.49 0.47
CA LEU A 134 11.99 -6.96 -0.83
C LEU A 134 12.34 -5.46 -0.79
N TYR A 135 11.62 -4.66 0.00
CA TYR A 135 11.96 -3.24 0.17
C TYR A 135 13.35 -3.05 0.77
N GLU A 136 13.75 -3.86 1.76
CA GLU A 136 15.12 -3.85 2.27
C GLU A 136 16.14 -4.07 1.15
N LEU A 137 15.90 -5.04 0.25
CA LEU A 137 16.79 -5.30 -0.87
C LEU A 137 16.86 -4.11 -1.84
N TYR A 138 15.73 -3.48 -2.13
CA TYR A 138 15.69 -2.29 -2.99
C TYR A 138 16.41 -1.09 -2.38
N PHE A 139 16.30 -0.89 -1.06
CA PHE A 139 17.07 0.13 -0.35
C PHE A 139 18.56 -0.18 -0.38
N GLY A 140 18.95 -1.43 -0.14
CA GLY A 140 20.35 -1.86 -0.23
C GLY A 140 20.96 -1.63 -1.61
N ALA A 141 20.25 -2.00 -2.68
CA ALA A 141 20.66 -1.76 -4.05
C ALA A 141 20.76 -0.26 -4.38
N ALA A 142 19.76 0.53 -3.95
CA ALA A 142 19.76 1.98 -4.16
C ALA A 142 20.93 2.66 -3.45
N LEU A 143 21.25 2.27 -2.21
CA LEU A 143 22.38 2.81 -1.46
C LEU A 143 23.73 2.48 -2.12
N ARG A 144 23.92 1.24 -2.58
CA ARG A 144 25.15 0.84 -3.30
C ARG A 144 25.32 1.63 -4.59
N ARG A 145 24.23 1.77 -5.35
CA ARG A 145 24.22 2.57 -6.58
C ARG A 145 24.52 4.04 -6.31
N ALA A 146 23.90 4.62 -5.30
CA ALA A 146 24.16 5.99 -4.89
C ALA A 146 25.65 6.20 -4.54
N ALA A 147 26.24 5.29 -3.77
CA ALA A 147 27.66 5.34 -3.43
C ALA A 147 28.55 5.25 -4.68
N ALA A 148 28.25 4.33 -5.61
CA ALA A 148 28.98 4.17 -6.86
C ALA A 148 28.88 5.40 -7.78
N GLU A 149 27.77 6.13 -7.73
CA GLU A 149 27.53 7.33 -8.52
C GLU A 149 27.87 8.64 -7.78
N GLY A 150 28.46 8.57 -6.59
CA GLY A 150 28.86 9.75 -5.80
C GLY A 150 27.69 10.60 -5.28
N ARG A 151 26.52 10.00 -5.11
CA ARG A 151 25.29 10.67 -4.66
C ARG A 151 25.26 10.85 -3.14
N THR A 152 24.55 11.88 -2.68
CA THR A 152 24.46 12.33 -1.30
C THR A 152 23.00 12.46 -0.82
N ALA A 153 22.80 12.89 0.43
CA ALA A 153 21.46 13.10 0.98
C ALA A 153 20.70 14.16 0.18
N GLY A 154 19.45 13.86 -0.18
CA GLY A 154 18.63 14.64 -1.10
C GLY A 154 18.52 14.03 -2.49
N ASP A 155 19.52 13.25 -2.92
CA ASP A 155 19.53 12.63 -4.25
C ASP A 155 18.56 11.43 -4.35
N THR A 156 18.11 11.15 -5.57
CA THR A 156 17.07 10.14 -5.86
C THR A 156 17.53 9.06 -6.81
N VAL A 157 17.64 7.82 -6.36
CA VAL A 157 17.96 6.66 -7.21
C VAL A 157 16.69 6.16 -7.91
N GLN A 158 16.78 5.96 -9.22
CA GLN A 158 15.67 5.49 -10.04
C GLN A 158 15.51 3.97 -9.93
N LEU A 159 14.27 3.53 -9.75
CA LEU A 159 13.84 2.14 -9.79
C LEU A 159 12.90 1.91 -10.97
N ARG A 160 12.87 0.68 -11.46
CA ARG A 160 11.97 0.22 -12.52
C ARG A 160 11.07 -0.88 -11.99
N GLN A 161 9.80 -0.54 -11.76
CA GLN A 161 8.82 -1.39 -11.11
C GLN A 161 8.11 -2.30 -12.13
N PHE A 162 8.11 -3.60 -11.87
CA PHE A 162 7.34 -4.60 -12.63
C PHE A 162 6.45 -5.43 -11.70
N TYR A 163 5.35 -5.98 -12.21
CA TYR A 163 4.39 -6.76 -11.41
C TYR A 163 4.60 -8.25 -11.62
N ILE A 164 4.42 -9.01 -10.54
CA ILE A 164 4.60 -10.47 -10.59
C ILE A 164 3.29 -11.25 -10.43
N ASP A 165 2.18 -10.64 -9.99
CA ASP A 165 0.93 -11.37 -9.67
C ASP A 165 -0.20 -11.18 -10.73
N ARG A 166 -1.44 -10.88 -10.33
CA ARG A 166 -2.63 -10.98 -11.19
C ARG A 166 -2.79 -9.86 -12.23
N GLU A 167 -2.19 -8.71 -12.00
CA GLU A 167 -2.32 -7.56 -12.92
C GLU A 167 -1.09 -7.39 -13.83
N PHE A 168 -0.30 -8.44 -13.98
CA PHE A 168 0.96 -8.45 -14.74
C PHE A 168 0.80 -8.09 -16.23
N ASP A 169 -0.41 -8.18 -16.80
CA ASP A 169 -0.74 -7.81 -18.18
C ASP A 169 -1.23 -6.36 -18.33
N ARG A 170 -1.71 -5.76 -17.24
CA ARG A 170 -2.51 -4.52 -17.32
C ARG A 170 -1.64 -3.26 -17.23
N PHE A 171 -0.40 -3.39 -16.77
CA PHE A 171 0.43 -2.28 -16.36
C PHE A 171 1.80 -2.33 -17.06
N PRO A 172 2.19 -1.27 -17.80
CA PRO A 172 3.55 -1.18 -18.36
C PRO A 172 4.59 -1.09 -17.24
N LEU A 173 5.87 -1.16 -17.56
CA LEU A 173 6.90 -0.98 -16.54
C LEU A 173 6.79 0.44 -15.91
N HIS A 174 6.65 0.48 -14.59
CA HIS A 174 6.30 1.66 -13.82
C HIS A 174 7.53 2.30 -13.17
N HIS A 175 7.40 3.56 -12.71
CA HIS A 175 8.52 4.29 -12.13
C HIS A 175 8.51 4.16 -10.60
N GLY A 176 9.70 4.05 -10.03
CA GLY A 176 9.91 4.19 -8.59
C GLY A 176 11.16 5.01 -8.32
N VAL A 177 11.22 5.64 -7.17
CA VAL A 177 12.41 6.36 -6.71
C VAL A 177 12.68 6.05 -5.25
N VAL A 178 13.97 5.96 -4.91
CA VAL A 178 14.45 5.98 -3.53
C VAL A 178 15.20 7.28 -3.32
N ARG A 179 14.71 8.12 -2.41
CA ARG A 179 15.35 9.38 -2.03
C ARG A 179 16.17 9.16 -0.75
N LEU A 180 17.42 9.57 -0.78
CA LEU A 180 18.31 9.46 0.38
C LEU A 180 18.03 10.59 1.37
N LEU A 181 17.98 10.26 2.65
CA LEU A 181 17.83 11.23 3.74
C LEU A 181 18.99 11.11 4.74
N PRO A 182 19.29 12.19 5.50
CA PRO A 182 20.24 12.13 6.60
C PRO A 182 19.84 11.12 7.68
N GLY A 183 20.86 10.55 8.36
CA GLY A 183 20.66 9.70 9.53
C GLY A 183 20.15 8.30 9.23
N GLY A 184 20.61 7.68 8.13
CA GLY A 184 20.23 6.31 7.76
C GLY A 184 18.76 6.18 7.34
N ARG A 185 18.15 7.26 6.85
CA ARG A 185 16.76 7.24 6.39
C ARG A 185 16.68 7.27 4.87
N VAL A 186 15.61 6.71 4.34
CA VAL A 186 15.27 6.79 2.91
C VAL A 186 13.77 6.99 2.74
N GLU A 187 13.38 7.62 1.66
CA GLU A 187 11.99 7.61 1.19
C GLU A 187 11.84 6.77 -0.07
N ILE A 188 10.68 6.18 -0.24
CA ILE A 188 10.29 5.48 -1.47
C ILE A 188 8.99 6.05 -2.02
N MET A 189 8.96 6.23 -3.34
CA MET A 189 7.75 6.57 -4.08
C MET A 189 7.68 5.65 -5.28
N HIS A 190 6.50 5.10 -5.56
CA HIS A 190 6.22 4.35 -6.78
C HIS A 190 4.71 4.38 -7.05
N ASP A 191 4.30 4.02 -8.26
CA ASP A 191 2.97 4.33 -8.78
C ASP A 191 1.80 3.77 -7.93
N TRP A 192 1.95 2.58 -7.33
CA TRP A 192 0.92 2.00 -6.45
C TRP A 192 0.96 2.45 -5.00
N LEU A 193 2.08 2.99 -4.54
CA LEU A 193 2.16 3.43 -3.16
C LEU A 193 1.23 4.63 -2.90
N SER A 194 0.96 5.40 -3.98
CA SER A 194 0.12 6.60 -3.97
C SER A 194 0.48 7.51 -2.79
N GLY A 195 1.74 7.96 -2.81
CA GLY A 195 2.35 8.74 -1.75
C GLY A 195 3.80 8.36 -1.50
N THR A 196 4.29 8.64 -0.30
CA THR A 196 5.70 8.46 0.07
C THR A 196 5.83 7.58 1.31
N GLY A 197 6.54 6.46 1.18
CA GLY A 197 6.97 5.64 2.30
C GLY A 197 8.27 6.16 2.88
N GLU A 198 8.46 6.06 4.19
CA GLU A 198 9.70 6.43 4.87
C GLU A 198 10.26 5.22 5.61
N ALA A 199 11.55 4.94 5.44
CA ALA A 199 12.26 3.86 6.11
C ALA A 199 13.44 4.36 6.92
N THR A 200 13.66 3.74 8.08
CA THR A 200 14.88 3.87 8.87
C THR A 200 15.70 2.61 8.70
N LEU A 201 16.97 2.78 8.40
CA LEU A 201 17.94 1.72 8.17
C LEU A 201 19.03 1.76 9.25
N ASP A 202 19.65 0.61 9.52
CA ASP A 202 20.87 0.56 10.32
C ASP A 202 22.12 0.97 9.51
N SER A 203 23.29 0.97 10.14
CA SER A 203 24.57 1.31 9.49
C SER A 203 24.98 0.34 8.38
N ALA A 204 24.43 -0.87 8.34
CA ALA A 204 24.63 -1.85 7.27
C ALA A 204 23.56 -1.75 6.17
N GLY A 205 22.65 -0.77 6.24
CA GLY A 205 21.57 -0.57 5.29
C GLY A 205 20.40 -1.55 5.47
N ARG A 206 20.27 -2.21 6.63
CA ARG A 206 19.16 -3.11 6.95
C ARG A 206 17.94 -2.31 7.35
N LEU A 207 16.77 -2.72 6.89
CA LEU A 207 15.50 -2.08 7.26
C LEU A 207 15.20 -2.35 8.74
N LEU A 208 15.09 -1.29 9.54
CA LEU A 208 14.68 -1.36 10.94
C LEU A 208 13.18 -1.09 11.08
N ARG A 209 12.70 -0.03 10.43
CA ARG A 209 11.31 0.43 10.49
C ARG A 209 10.88 1.01 9.15
N TYR A 210 9.60 0.87 8.84
CA TYR A 210 8.95 1.56 7.73
C TYR A 210 7.65 2.23 8.20
N SER A 211 7.41 3.44 7.71
CA SER A 211 6.17 4.19 7.89
C SER A 211 5.53 4.49 6.54
N GLY A 212 4.33 3.96 6.36
CA GLY A 212 3.45 4.25 5.23
C GLY A 212 2.47 5.39 5.50
N ALA A 213 2.64 6.18 6.56
CA ALA A 213 1.66 7.20 6.98
C ALA A 213 1.31 8.25 5.90
N ARG A 214 2.20 8.44 4.91
CA ARG A 214 2.00 9.33 3.77
C ARG A 214 1.66 8.57 2.48
N THR A 215 1.11 7.37 2.59
CA THR A 215 0.76 6.47 1.47
C THR A 215 -0.69 6.02 1.57
N THR A 216 -1.25 5.44 0.52
CA THR A 216 -2.58 4.81 0.61
C THR A 216 -2.61 3.53 1.45
N TYR A 217 -1.43 2.95 1.74
CA TYR A 217 -1.31 1.70 2.49
C TYR A 217 -1.39 1.95 3.99
N ASP A 218 -0.77 3.03 4.45
CA ASP A 218 -0.82 3.50 5.85
C ASP A 218 -0.46 2.42 6.89
N VAL A 219 0.54 1.61 6.56
CA VAL A 219 1.04 0.56 7.44
C VAL A 219 2.32 0.98 8.14
N THR A 220 2.56 0.42 9.32
CA THR A 220 3.84 0.45 9.99
C THR A 220 4.50 -0.92 9.88
N VAL A 221 5.82 -0.93 9.80
CA VAL A 221 6.60 -2.16 9.74
C VAL A 221 7.74 -2.09 10.72
N GLU A 222 7.95 -3.20 11.42
CA GLU A 222 9.05 -3.36 12.37
C GLU A 222 9.83 -4.62 12.01
N ARG A 223 11.16 -4.51 12.03
CA ARG A 223 12.05 -5.65 11.97
C ARG A 223 11.96 -6.46 13.26
N LEU A 224 11.84 -7.77 13.11
CA LEU A 224 11.90 -8.74 14.19
C LEU A 224 13.31 -9.35 14.23
N PRO A 225 14.00 -9.36 15.39
CA PRO A 225 15.33 -9.95 15.50
C PRO A 225 15.28 -11.49 15.39
N THR A 226 14.15 -12.10 15.71
CA THR A 226 13.90 -13.53 15.59
C THR A 226 12.86 -13.75 14.49
N PRO A 227 13.10 -14.66 13.53
CA PRO A 227 12.11 -14.99 12.50
C PRO A 227 10.84 -15.58 13.13
N PRO A 228 9.65 -15.10 12.76
CA PRO A 228 8.38 -15.70 13.19
C PRO A 228 8.12 -17.03 12.46
N ASP A 229 7.38 -17.94 13.10
CA ASP A 229 6.84 -19.11 12.43
C ASP A 229 5.59 -18.73 11.61
N ILE A 230 5.71 -18.84 10.29
CA ILE A 230 4.67 -18.39 9.34
C ILE A 230 3.50 -19.36 9.29
N ALA A 231 3.72 -20.67 9.50
CA ALA A 231 2.70 -21.69 9.33
C ALA A 231 1.46 -21.47 10.23
N PRO A 232 1.58 -21.32 11.57
CA PRO A 232 0.43 -21.13 12.44
C PRO A 232 -0.27 -19.77 12.21
N ILE A 233 0.49 -18.72 11.86
CA ILE A 233 -0.08 -17.41 11.53
C ILE A 233 -0.94 -17.51 10.28
N ALA A 234 -0.47 -18.26 9.29
CA ALA A 234 -1.17 -18.43 8.04
C ALA A 234 -2.40 -19.33 8.16
N GLU A 235 -2.42 -20.29 9.10
CA GLU A 235 -3.63 -21.05 9.45
C GLU A 235 -4.67 -20.15 10.13
N TRP A 236 -4.23 -19.34 11.08
CA TRP A 236 -5.10 -18.37 11.75
C TRP A 236 -5.71 -17.36 10.76
N PHE A 237 -4.91 -16.79 9.86
CA PHE A 237 -5.42 -15.90 8.81
C PHE A 237 -6.42 -16.59 7.89
N ALA A 238 -6.15 -17.82 7.45
CA ALA A 238 -7.07 -18.58 6.61
C ALA A 238 -8.40 -18.87 7.33
N ALA A 239 -8.35 -19.21 8.62
CA ALA A 239 -9.56 -19.42 9.43
C ALA A 239 -10.39 -18.15 9.56
N LEU A 240 -9.75 -16.99 9.77
CA LEU A 240 -10.43 -15.69 9.80
C LEU A 240 -11.12 -15.37 8.47
N GLU A 241 -10.44 -15.63 7.35
CA GLU A 241 -11.03 -15.42 6.02
C GLU A 241 -12.15 -16.40 5.72
N ALA A 242 -12.06 -17.66 6.15
CA ALA A 242 -13.12 -18.65 5.97
C ALA A 242 -14.41 -18.26 6.73
N GLN A 243 -14.28 -17.70 7.93
CA GLN A 243 -15.43 -17.23 8.73
C GLN A 243 -16.02 -15.91 8.20
N GLY A 244 -15.15 -15.00 7.75
CA GLY A 244 -15.53 -13.62 7.44
C GLY A 244 -15.63 -13.27 5.96
N GLY A 245 -15.18 -14.15 5.07
CA GLY A 245 -14.88 -13.84 3.67
C GLY A 245 -13.62 -13.00 3.50
N ALA A 246 -13.16 -12.86 2.24
CA ALA A 246 -12.15 -11.88 1.89
C ALA A 246 -12.70 -10.46 2.13
N ARG A 247 -12.06 -9.69 2.99
CA ARG A 247 -12.53 -8.34 3.37
C ARG A 247 -11.52 -7.28 2.98
N GLN A 248 -11.97 -6.30 2.21
CA GLN A 248 -11.23 -5.06 2.07
C GLN A 248 -11.12 -4.41 3.45
N LEU A 249 -9.91 -4.00 3.85
CA LEU A 249 -9.67 -3.41 5.19
C LEU A 249 -10.43 -2.09 5.40
N SER A 250 -10.76 -1.41 4.30
CA SER A 250 -11.69 -0.28 4.26
C SER A 250 -12.79 -0.58 3.24
N VAL A 251 -13.98 -0.90 3.73
CA VAL A 251 -15.16 -1.19 2.88
C VAL A 251 -15.77 0.10 2.36
N ARG A 252 -16.39 0.03 1.18
CA ARG A 252 -17.14 1.14 0.58
C ARG A 252 -18.61 1.04 0.97
N ASP A 253 -19.27 2.16 1.15
CA ASP A 253 -20.69 2.24 1.51
C ASP A 253 -21.36 3.44 0.84
N THR A 254 -22.68 3.42 0.79
CA THR A 254 -23.49 4.43 0.11
C THR A 254 -24.66 4.87 0.99
N VAL A 255 -24.64 6.14 1.41
CA VAL A 255 -25.82 6.80 2.00
C VAL A 255 -26.79 7.16 0.88
N ARG A 256 -28.07 6.87 1.08
CA ARG A 256 -29.17 7.42 0.29
C ARG A 256 -30.13 8.13 1.23
N ALA A 257 -30.43 9.39 0.96
CA ALA A 257 -31.29 10.22 1.79
C ALA A 257 -32.16 11.14 0.92
N SER A 258 -33.22 11.70 1.52
CA SER A 258 -34.05 12.72 0.89
C SER A 258 -34.32 13.85 1.86
N ILE A 259 -34.34 15.09 1.36
CA ILE A 259 -34.79 16.29 2.07
C ILE A 259 -35.87 16.92 1.18
N GLY A 260 -37.13 16.82 1.59
CA GLY A 260 -38.26 17.18 0.74
C GLY A 260 -38.28 16.37 -0.56
N ASN A 261 -38.24 17.06 -1.71
CA ASN A 261 -38.20 16.45 -3.05
C ASN A 261 -36.78 16.17 -3.56
N ALA A 262 -35.74 16.65 -2.88
CA ALA A 262 -34.36 16.44 -3.29
C ALA A 262 -33.83 15.11 -2.72
N THR A 263 -33.28 14.28 -3.61
CA THR A 263 -32.59 13.04 -3.27
C THR A 263 -31.08 13.24 -3.28
N PHE A 264 -30.42 12.54 -2.37
CA PHE A 264 -28.98 12.59 -2.16
C PHE A 264 -28.39 11.19 -2.15
N THR A 265 -27.20 11.05 -2.75
CA THR A 265 -26.37 9.86 -2.63
C THR A 265 -24.98 10.27 -2.20
N VAL A 266 -24.45 9.65 -1.14
CA VAL A 266 -23.04 9.80 -0.75
C VAL A 266 -22.36 8.46 -0.78
N ASP A 267 -21.46 8.28 -1.74
CA ASP A 267 -20.71 7.06 -1.93
C ASP A 267 -19.28 7.28 -1.40
N TYR A 268 -18.84 6.49 -0.42
CA TYR A 268 -17.58 6.74 0.30
C TYR A 268 -16.90 5.48 0.85
N GLY A 269 -15.58 5.57 1.08
CA GLY A 269 -14.82 4.52 1.79
C GLY A 269 -14.85 4.73 3.30
N ARG A 270 -15.04 3.64 4.06
CA ARG A 270 -15.22 3.61 5.52
C ARG A 270 -14.00 3.03 6.26
N PRO A 271 -12.90 3.78 6.40
CA PRO A 271 -11.75 3.31 7.18
C PRO A 271 -12.11 3.10 8.65
N LEU A 272 -11.46 2.11 9.26
CA LEU A 272 -11.53 1.82 10.70
C LEU A 272 -10.43 2.59 11.44
N ALA A 273 -10.65 3.06 12.66
CA ALA A 273 -9.63 3.78 13.43
C ALA A 273 -8.47 2.85 13.82
N ARG A 274 -8.76 1.60 14.22
CA ARG A 274 -7.79 0.56 14.57
C ARG A 274 -6.81 1.01 15.67
N GLY A 275 -7.31 1.79 16.62
CA GLY A 275 -6.51 2.36 17.71
C GLY A 275 -5.53 3.46 17.29
N ARG A 276 -5.59 3.96 16.06
CA ARG A 276 -4.74 5.07 15.60
C ARG A 276 -5.28 6.42 16.08
N VAL A 277 -4.36 7.34 16.35
CA VAL A 277 -4.70 8.76 16.49
C VAL A 277 -5.12 9.29 15.12
N LEU A 278 -6.34 9.82 15.03
CA LEU A 278 -6.92 10.23 13.76
C LEU A 278 -6.39 11.59 13.30
N LEU A 279 -6.87 12.69 13.90
CA LEU A 279 -6.48 14.04 13.52
C LEU A 279 -5.06 14.38 13.99
N GLY A 280 -4.27 15.02 13.13
CA GLY A 280 -2.88 15.38 13.39
C GLY A 280 -1.88 14.24 13.20
N ASN A 281 -2.34 13.01 12.96
CA ASN A 281 -1.47 11.86 12.68
C ASN A 281 -1.95 11.13 11.40
N LEU A 282 -2.98 10.28 11.50
CA LEU A 282 -3.53 9.58 10.34
C LEU A 282 -4.09 10.53 9.28
N ILE A 283 -4.79 11.57 9.74
CA ILE A 283 -5.25 12.67 8.92
C ILE A 283 -4.44 13.89 9.34
N PRO A 284 -3.38 14.24 8.59
CA PRO A 284 -2.53 15.36 8.93
C PRO A 284 -3.32 16.67 8.91
N TYR A 285 -3.03 17.56 9.86
CA TYR A 285 -3.55 18.92 9.80
C TYR A 285 -3.01 19.67 8.59
N ASP A 286 -3.79 20.64 8.12
CA ASP A 286 -3.45 21.57 7.05
C ASP A 286 -3.18 20.89 5.70
N ARG A 287 -3.62 19.63 5.54
CA ARG A 287 -3.55 18.87 4.30
C ARG A 287 -4.93 18.44 3.84
N VAL A 288 -5.11 18.42 2.53
CA VAL A 288 -6.32 17.92 1.90
C VAL A 288 -6.43 16.41 2.13
N TRP A 289 -7.56 16.00 2.69
CA TRP A 289 -7.94 14.61 2.89
C TRP A 289 -9.12 14.27 1.99
N ARG A 290 -9.08 13.09 1.38
CA ARG A 290 -10.16 12.52 0.53
C ARG A 290 -11.45 12.20 1.28
N THR A 291 -11.50 12.52 2.57
CA THR A 291 -12.67 12.34 3.44
C THR A 291 -13.22 10.92 3.38
N GLY A 292 -12.33 9.92 3.52
CA GLY A 292 -12.64 8.50 3.35
C GLY A 292 -11.40 7.65 3.04
N ALA A 293 -11.63 6.47 2.45
CA ALA A 293 -10.58 5.53 2.01
C ALA A 293 -10.71 5.17 0.53
N ASN A 294 -9.58 4.83 -0.11
CA ASN A 294 -9.51 4.45 -1.52
C ASN A 294 -9.92 5.58 -2.48
N ALA A 295 -11.09 5.49 -3.11
CA ALA A 295 -11.64 6.56 -3.94
C ALA A 295 -12.15 7.74 -3.10
N ALA A 296 -12.13 8.95 -3.66
CA ALA A 296 -12.68 10.14 -3.02
C ALA A 296 -14.19 9.98 -2.75
N THR A 297 -14.66 10.57 -1.66
CA THR A 297 -16.08 10.60 -1.31
C THR A 297 -16.87 11.35 -2.38
N GLN A 298 -17.88 10.70 -2.94
CA GLN A 298 -18.71 11.25 -4.01
C GLN A 298 -20.08 11.65 -3.45
N LEU A 299 -20.49 12.89 -3.71
CA LEU A 299 -21.81 13.41 -3.41
C LEU A 299 -22.57 13.62 -4.72
N THR A 300 -23.77 13.04 -4.81
CA THR A 300 -24.75 13.34 -5.86
C THR A 300 -25.99 13.94 -5.24
N THR A 301 -26.46 15.05 -5.80
CA THR A 301 -27.73 15.69 -5.41
C THR A 301 -28.59 15.95 -6.65
N SER A 302 -29.88 15.66 -6.57
CA SER A 302 -30.83 15.80 -7.70
C SER A 302 -31.42 17.20 -7.84
N ALA A 303 -31.22 18.08 -6.87
CA ALA A 303 -31.70 19.47 -6.89
C ALA A 303 -30.56 20.43 -6.54
N PRO A 304 -30.64 21.72 -6.92
CA PRO A 304 -29.75 22.73 -6.40
C PRO A 304 -29.88 22.84 -4.88
N ILE A 305 -28.74 22.92 -4.19
CA ILE A 305 -28.67 23.05 -2.73
C ILE A 305 -27.74 24.18 -2.32
N THR A 306 -27.87 24.61 -1.06
CA THR A 306 -26.81 25.27 -0.32
C THR A 306 -26.18 24.24 0.63
N LEU A 307 -24.87 24.01 0.55
CA LEU A 307 -24.12 23.12 1.46
C LEU A 307 -23.04 23.91 2.20
N ALA A 308 -23.15 24.03 3.53
CA ALA A 308 -22.28 24.89 4.33
C ALA A 308 -22.17 26.34 3.79
N GLY A 309 -23.26 26.88 3.24
CA GLY A 309 -23.30 28.20 2.59
C GLY A 309 -22.86 28.21 1.12
N LEU A 310 -22.30 27.12 0.59
CA LEU A 310 -21.93 27.02 -0.84
C LEU A 310 -23.13 26.70 -1.70
N ALA A 311 -23.35 27.46 -2.78
CA ALA A 311 -24.32 27.11 -3.80
C ALA A 311 -23.80 25.92 -4.63
N VAL A 312 -24.48 24.78 -4.55
CA VAL A 312 -24.12 23.54 -5.26
C VAL A 312 -25.28 23.19 -6.21
N PRO A 313 -25.10 23.38 -7.53
CA PRO A 313 -26.08 22.92 -8.51
C PRO A 313 -26.31 21.42 -8.45
N ALA A 314 -27.47 20.95 -8.91
CA ALA A 314 -27.74 19.52 -9.08
C ALA A 314 -26.62 18.86 -9.91
N GLY A 315 -26.18 17.67 -9.49
CA GLY A 315 -25.08 16.96 -10.13
C GLY A 315 -24.27 16.13 -9.16
N THR A 316 -23.11 15.67 -9.64
CA THR A 316 -22.17 14.80 -8.91
C THR A 316 -20.84 15.51 -8.70
N TYR A 317 -20.35 15.46 -7.48
CA TYR A 317 -19.14 16.14 -7.01
C TYR A 317 -18.32 15.19 -6.13
N THR A 318 -17.06 15.54 -5.87
CA THR A 318 -16.29 14.93 -4.79
C THR A 318 -16.21 15.86 -3.58
N LEU A 319 -16.22 15.26 -2.38
CA LEU A 319 -16.03 15.94 -1.11
C LEU A 319 -14.63 15.66 -0.60
N TRP A 320 -13.95 16.73 -0.21
CA TRP A 320 -12.65 16.69 0.46
C TRP A 320 -12.71 17.54 1.71
N THR A 321 -11.79 17.32 2.64
CA THR A 321 -11.70 18.13 3.85
C THR A 321 -10.26 18.53 4.17
N ILE A 322 -10.09 19.69 4.79
CA ILE A 322 -8.83 20.12 5.38
C ILE A 322 -9.05 20.28 6.88
N PRO A 323 -8.64 19.30 7.70
CA PRO A 323 -8.66 19.48 9.15
C PRO A 323 -7.58 20.48 9.56
N ARG A 324 -7.92 21.35 10.49
CA ARG A 324 -7.03 22.32 11.13
C ARG A 324 -6.94 21.98 12.62
N ALA A 325 -5.96 22.56 13.31
CA ALA A 325 -5.87 22.42 14.77
C ALA A 325 -7.15 22.93 15.50
N ARG A 326 -7.88 23.87 14.89
CA ARG A 326 -9.14 24.43 15.41
C ARG A 326 -10.20 24.52 14.32
N GLY A 327 -10.73 23.37 13.91
CA GLY A 327 -11.85 23.28 12.97
C GLY A 327 -11.53 22.49 11.71
N VAL A 328 -12.44 22.53 10.74
CA VAL A 328 -12.33 21.78 9.49
C VAL A 328 -12.99 22.57 8.36
N GLU A 329 -12.37 22.53 7.19
CA GLU A 329 -12.89 23.11 5.97
C GLU A 329 -13.38 21.98 5.05
N LEU A 330 -14.61 22.08 4.57
CA LEU A 330 -15.19 21.27 3.51
C LEU A 330 -14.79 21.85 2.15
N ILE A 331 -14.46 20.99 1.21
CA ILE A 331 -14.23 21.33 -0.19
C ILE A 331 -15.22 20.53 -1.03
N VAL A 332 -15.95 21.23 -1.90
CA VAL A 332 -16.75 20.61 -2.96
C VAL A 332 -16.00 20.78 -4.27
N ASN A 333 -15.66 19.68 -4.94
CA ASN A 333 -14.84 19.68 -6.14
C ASN A 333 -15.59 19.04 -7.31
N ARG A 334 -15.50 19.66 -8.50
CA ARG A 334 -16.21 19.23 -9.73
C ARG A 334 -15.60 17.98 -10.38
N GLN A 335 -14.36 17.64 -10.03
CA GLN A 335 -13.69 16.45 -10.52
C GLN A 335 -14.27 15.20 -9.84
N THR A 336 -14.53 14.16 -10.63
CA THR A 336 -15.07 12.88 -10.16
C THR A 336 -14.11 11.74 -10.49
N GLY A 337 -14.35 10.55 -9.91
CA GLY A 337 -13.57 9.34 -10.21
C GLY A 337 -12.15 9.28 -9.62
N GLN A 338 -11.79 10.20 -8.73
CA GLN A 338 -10.44 10.27 -8.18
C GLN A 338 -10.15 9.14 -7.20
N TRP A 339 -8.94 8.56 -7.31
CA TRP A 339 -8.40 7.56 -6.41
C TRP A 339 -7.27 8.14 -5.56
N GLY A 340 -7.18 7.71 -4.30
CA GLY A 340 -6.08 8.08 -3.41
C GLY A 340 -6.02 9.59 -3.15
N THR A 341 -4.87 10.20 -3.46
CA THR A 341 -4.56 11.61 -3.21
C THR A 341 -4.67 12.50 -4.46
N GLY A 342 -5.29 12.02 -5.55
CA GLY A 342 -5.45 12.71 -6.82
C GLY A 342 -6.40 13.92 -6.80
N TYR A 343 -6.13 14.90 -5.93
CA TYR A 343 -6.93 16.12 -5.78
C TYR A 343 -6.44 17.24 -6.69
N GLY A 344 -7.34 17.79 -7.53
CA GLY A 344 -7.08 18.92 -8.41
C GLY A 344 -7.72 20.22 -7.90
N PRO A 345 -6.97 21.16 -7.28
CA PRO A 345 -7.54 22.37 -6.69
C PRO A 345 -8.20 23.31 -7.71
N ALA A 346 -7.78 23.26 -8.98
CA ALA A 346 -8.39 24.04 -10.06
C ALA A 346 -9.86 23.68 -10.33
N HIS A 347 -10.33 22.53 -9.83
CA HIS A 347 -11.71 22.05 -10.01
C HIS A 347 -12.61 22.33 -8.81
N ASP A 348 -12.12 23.04 -7.78
CA ASP A 348 -12.94 23.41 -6.63
C ASP A 348 -14.16 24.23 -7.08
N LEU A 349 -15.35 23.78 -6.69
CA LEU A 349 -16.57 24.59 -6.75
C LEU A 349 -16.52 25.67 -5.66
N GLY A 350 -16.04 25.29 -4.48
CA GLY A 350 -15.87 26.19 -3.35
C GLY A 350 -15.42 25.45 -2.10
N ARG A 351 -15.11 26.23 -1.07
CA ARG A 351 -14.69 25.75 0.24
C ARG A 351 -15.47 26.47 1.33
N ALA A 352 -15.82 25.75 2.39
CA ALA A 352 -16.62 26.30 3.49
C ALA A 352 -16.24 25.68 4.83
N PRO A 353 -16.34 26.42 5.93
CA PRO A 353 -16.13 25.86 7.26
C PRO A 353 -17.24 24.86 7.60
N MET A 354 -16.86 23.78 8.29
CA MET A 354 -17.81 22.88 8.96
C MET A 354 -17.77 23.12 10.47
N THR A 355 -18.87 22.81 11.15
CA THR A 355 -18.88 22.71 12.60
C THR A 355 -18.11 21.45 13.02
N SER A 356 -17.29 21.56 14.06
CA SER A 356 -16.50 20.44 14.59
C SER A 356 -16.81 20.21 16.06
N ASP A 357 -17.28 19.02 16.37
CA ASP A 357 -17.62 18.57 17.72
C ASP A 357 -16.76 17.37 18.13
N THR A 358 -16.59 17.20 19.44
CA THR A 358 -15.98 16.00 20.03
C THR A 358 -17.09 15.08 20.54
N LEU A 359 -17.13 13.85 20.05
CA LEU A 359 -18.05 12.79 20.47
C LEU A 359 -17.65 12.25 21.84
N ALA A 360 -18.64 12.06 22.72
CA ALA A 360 -18.45 11.39 24.00
C ALA A 360 -18.07 9.90 23.82
N THR A 361 -18.68 9.24 22.84
CA THR A 361 -18.37 7.85 22.47
C THR A 361 -17.73 7.82 21.09
N PRO A 362 -16.44 7.42 20.97
CA PRO A 362 -15.77 7.35 19.69
C PRO A 362 -16.42 6.36 18.71
N VAL A 363 -16.49 6.71 17.43
CA VAL A 363 -17.00 5.85 16.35
C VAL A 363 -15.84 5.13 15.67
N GLU A 364 -15.76 3.80 15.77
CA GLU A 364 -14.62 3.03 15.23
C GLU A 364 -14.50 3.14 13.70
N GLN A 365 -15.62 3.14 12.98
CA GLN A 365 -15.66 3.16 11.53
C GLN A 365 -16.13 4.51 11.00
N PHE A 366 -15.36 5.13 10.11
CA PHE A 366 -15.78 6.38 9.48
C PHE A 366 -17.16 6.23 8.85
N THR A 367 -18.06 7.14 9.23
CA THR A 367 -19.46 7.09 8.85
C THR A 367 -19.91 8.47 8.41
N ILE A 368 -20.57 8.53 7.26
CA ILE A 368 -21.24 9.72 6.74
C ILE A 368 -22.75 9.48 6.83
N ALA A 369 -23.51 10.52 7.19
CA ALA A 369 -24.97 10.53 7.20
C ALA A 369 -25.49 11.84 6.63
N ILE A 370 -26.72 11.81 6.10
CA ILE A 370 -27.51 13.00 5.78
C ILE A 370 -28.80 12.90 6.60
N ASP A 371 -28.92 13.80 7.56
CA ASP A 371 -30.05 13.84 8.50
C ASP A 371 -31.00 14.98 8.08
N ALA A 372 -32.22 14.64 7.66
CA ALA A 372 -33.23 15.64 7.35
C ALA A 372 -33.75 16.30 8.64
N ILE A 373 -33.89 17.62 8.63
CA ILE A 373 -34.49 18.40 9.73
C ILE A 373 -35.95 18.71 9.38
N ASP A 374 -36.21 19.13 8.14
CA ASP A 374 -37.54 19.35 7.59
C ASP A 374 -37.54 19.16 6.06
N ALA A 375 -38.57 19.63 5.37
CA ALA A 375 -38.71 19.47 3.92
C ALA A 375 -37.71 20.30 3.09
N ARG A 376 -36.96 21.22 3.70
CA ARG A 376 -35.96 22.06 3.02
C ARG A 376 -34.58 21.98 3.66
N ARG A 377 -34.48 21.65 4.94
CA ARG A 377 -33.22 21.69 5.70
C ARG A 377 -32.79 20.30 6.13
N GLY A 378 -31.49 20.08 6.14
CA GLY A 378 -30.86 18.89 6.69
C GLY A 378 -29.41 19.16 7.08
N THR A 379 -28.70 18.11 7.47
CA THR A 379 -27.30 18.17 7.88
C THR A 379 -26.51 17.03 7.24
N LEU A 380 -25.39 17.35 6.61
CA LEU A 380 -24.35 16.38 6.29
C LEU A 380 -23.50 16.19 7.54
N ALA A 381 -23.43 14.97 8.07
CA ALA A 381 -22.64 14.62 9.25
C ALA A 381 -21.57 13.59 8.89
N MET A 382 -20.34 13.80 9.38
CA MET A 382 -19.20 12.91 9.21
C MET A 382 -18.61 12.60 10.58
N SER A 383 -18.49 11.32 10.95
CA SER A 383 -18.02 10.90 12.28
C SER A 383 -16.90 9.86 12.17
N TRP A 384 -15.79 10.06 12.89
CA TRP A 384 -14.74 9.07 13.05
C TRP A 384 -13.96 9.26 14.35
N GLY A 385 -13.73 8.16 15.06
CA GLY A 385 -13.13 8.18 16.39
C GLY A 385 -13.84 9.25 17.22
N PRO A 386 -13.11 10.17 17.85
CA PRO A 386 -13.72 11.16 18.72
C PRO A 386 -14.27 12.38 17.99
N PHE A 387 -14.10 12.56 16.67
CA PHE A 387 -14.58 13.78 16.00
C PHE A 387 -15.89 13.57 15.24
N ARG A 388 -16.73 14.62 15.23
CA ARG A 388 -17.90 14.77 14.38
C ARG A 388 -17.83 16.11 13.65
N TRP A 389 -17.96 16.09 12.33
CA TRP A 389 -18.04 17.29 11.51
C TRP A 389 -19.42 17.41 10.89
N THR A 390 -20.02 18.59 10.94
CA THR A 390 -21.36 18.83 10.39
C THR A 390 -21.39 20.05 9.47
N ALA A 391 -22.18 19.94 8.40
CA ALA A 391 -22.44 21.00 7.44
C ALA A 391 -23.95 21.09 7.17
N PRO A 392 -24.57 22.28 7.30
CA PRO A 392 -25.99 22.44 6.98
C PRO A 392 -26.24 22.27 5.49
N ILE A 393 -27.38 21.66 5.15
CA ILE A 393 -27.91 21.53 3.80
C ILE A 393 -29.23 22.29 3.73
N GLU A 394 -29.42 23.10 2.69
CA GLU A 394 -30.69 23.72 2.33
C GLU A 394 -31.03 23.40 0.88
N VAL A 395 -32.20 22.80 0.63
CA VAL A 395 -32.74 22.57 -0.70
C VAL A 395 -33.37 23.86 -1.21
N ARG A 396 -33.01 24.28 -2.43
CA ARG A 396 -33.46 25.54 -3.04
C ARG A 396 -34.74 25.39 -3.83
#